data_AF-A0A6M0QQG8-F1
#
_entry.id   AF-A0A6M0QQG8-F1
#
_cell.length_a   1.000
_cell.length_b   1.000
_cell.length_c   1.000
_cell.angle_alpha   90.00
_cell.angle_beta   90.00
_cell.angle_gamma   90.00
#
_symmetry.space_group_name_H-M   'P 1'
#
loop_
_entity.id
_entity.type
_entity.pdbx_description
1 polymer ?
#
loop_
_entity_poly.entity_id
_entity_poly.type
_entity_poly.pdbx_seq_one_letter_code
_entity_poly.pdbx_strand_id
1 'polypeptide(L)'
;MARTPTPHQSFLAPLAKLALRHPDIEGQAIWWEDGDWQAQDEAEEMIDGEEIAFYAEGLLAEGFGLHWQVLAETEAPKDPVLVLLFLWQPGANPEVLLAGEDWQVLAEARFPAA
;
A
#
# COMPACT_ATOMS: atom_id res chain seq x y z
N MET A 1 1.28 -6.43 -29.67
CA MET A 1 0.02 -5.91 -29.07
C MET A 1 0.27 -5.78 -27.59
N ALA A 2 0.12 -4.58 -27.02
CA ALA A 2 0.16 -4.43 -25.56
C ALA A 2 -1.07 -5.15 -24.98
N ARG A 3 -0.88 -6.02 -23.99
CA ARG A 3 -1.99 -6.65 -23.27
C ARG A 3 -2.75 -5.56 -22.50
N THR A 4 -4.08 -5.65 -22.48
CA THR A 4 -4.90 -4.81 -21.61
C THR A 4 -4.56 -5.14 -20.15
N PRO A 5 -4.27 -4.14 -19.29
CA PRO A 5 -3.99 -4.38 -17.88
C PRO A 5 -5.19 -4.99 -17.16
N THR A 6 -4.93 -5.85 -16.17
CA THR A 6 -5.97 -6.35 -15.26
C THR A 6 -6.49 -5.21 -14.36
N PRO A 7 -7.64 -5.40 -13.68
CA PRO A 7 -8.09 -4.43 -12.67
C PRO A 7 -7.05 -4.18 -11.57
N HIS A 8 -6.40 -5.24 -11.05
CA HIS A 8 -5.35 -5.11 -10.03
C HIS A 8 -4.13 -4.34 -10.57
N GLN A 9 -3.68 -4.64 -11.78
CA GLN A 9 -2.58 -3.90 -12.43
C GLN A 9 -2.94 -2.43 -12.65
N SER A 10 -4.17 -2.13 -13.02
CA SER A 10 -4.64 -0.75 -13.18
C SER A 10 -4.67 -0.01 -11.83
N PHE A 11 -5.11 -0.69 -10.78
CA PHE A 11 -5.16 -0.18 -9.41
C PHE A 11 -3.77 0.10 -8.83
N LEU A 12 -2.80 -0.79 -9.08
CA LEU A 12 -1.43 -0.70 -8.56
C LEU A 12 -0.46 0.08 -9.45
N ALA A 13 -0.88 0.47 -10.66
CA ALA A 13 -0.06 1.25 -11.59
C ALA A 13 0.56 2.53 -10.98
N PRO A 14 -0.10 3.27 -10.07
CA PRO A 14 0.54 4.41 -9.39
C PRO A 14 1.75 4.00 -8.56
N LEU A 15 1.68 2.89 -7.81
CA LEU A 15 2.77 2.41 -6.97
C LEU A 15 3.95 1.92 -7.81
N ALA A 16 3.68 1.17 -8.89
CA ALA A 16 4.74 0.75 -9.82
C ALA A 16 5.47 1.96 -10.45
N LYS A 17 4.75 3.04 -10.76
CA LYS A 17 5.36 4.28 -11.27
C LYS A 17 6.13 5.06 -10.20
N LEU A 18 5.68 4.99 -8.95
CA LEU A 18 6.32 5.63 -7.80
C LEU A 18 7.70 5.01 -7.56
N ALA A 19 7.78 3.69 -7.48
CA ALA A 19 9.04 2.95 -7.29
C ALA A 19 10.08 3.26 -8.38
N LEU A 20 9.65 3.41 -9.64
CA LEU A 20 10.56 3.81 -10.74
C LEU A 20 11.15 5.22 -10.58
N ARG A 21 10.51 6.09 -9.81
CA ARG A 21 10.95 7.48 -9.57
C ARG A 21 11.67 7.64 -8.23
N HIS A 22 11.31 6.80 -7.27
CA HIS A 22 11.83 6.79 -5.90
C HIS A 22 12.28 5.35 -5.61
N PRO A 23 13.46 4.94 -6.10
CA PRO A 23 13.91 3.54 -5.99
C PRO A 23 14.15 3.11 -4.54
N ASP A 24 14.43 4.06 -3.65
CA ASP A 24 14.66 3.83 -2.22
C ASP A 24 13.36 3.86 -1.39
N ILE A 25 12.19 3.98 -2.02
CA ILE A 25 10.93 3.95 -1.28
C ILE A 25 10.64 2.53 -0.81
N GLU A 26 10.14 2.40 0.41
CA GLU A 26 9.80 1.12 1.01
C GLU A 26 8.29 1.03 1.28
N GLY A 27 7.80 -0.21 1.38
CA GLY A 27 6.43 -0.54 1.73
C GLY A 27 6.33 -1.20 3.10
N GLN A 28 5.34 -0.79 3.90
CA GLN A 28 5.01 -1.45 5.17
C GLN A 28 3.67 -2.18 5.04
N ALA A 29 3.65 -3.47 5.37
CA ALA A 29 2.41 -4.20 5.52
C ALA A 29 1.77 -3.89 6.88
N ILE A 30 0.47 -3.61 6.88
CA ILE A 30 -0.36 -3.41 8.07
C ILE A 30 -1.59 -4.29 7.94
N TRP A 31 -1.74 -5.25 8.84
CA TRP A 31 -2.78 -6.28 8.80
C TRP A 31 -3.94 -5.93 9.72
N TRP A 32 -5.16 -6.15 9.24
CA TRP A 32 -6.34 -6.13 10.09
C TRP A 32 -6.49 -7.46 10.82
N GLU A 33 -6.23 -7.45 12.12
CA GLU A 33 -6.28 -8.63 12.99
C GLU A 33 -6.99 -8.30 14.29
N ASP A 34 -7.84 -9.22 14.76
CA ASP A 34 -8.55 -9.11 16.06
C ASP A 34 -9.29 -7.78 16.31
N GLY A 35 -9.71 -7.10 15.24
CA GLY A 35 -10.46 -5.85 15.33
C GLY A 35 -9.60 -4.58 15.37
N ASP A 36 -8.30 -4.70 15.09
CA ASP A 36 -7.38 -3.56 15.03
C ASP A 36 -6.33 -3.72 13.92
N TRP A 37 -5.62 -2.63 13.61
CA TRP A 37 -4.53 -2.60 12.64
C TRP A 37 -3.21 -2.93 13.32
N GLN A 38 -2.54 -3.97 12.84
CA GLN A 38 -1.23 -4.42 13.31
C GLN A 38 -0.20 -4.16 12.21
N ALA A 39 0.72 -3.23 12.44
CA ALA A 39 1.88 -3.09 11.56
C ALA A 39 2.77 -4.33 11.67
N GLN A 40 3.49 -4.65 10.60
CA GLN A 40 4.55 -5.67 10.67
C GLN A 40 5.54 -5.37 11.80
N ASP A 41 6.11 -6.42 12.40
CA ASP A 41 7.10 -6.29 13.48
C ASP A 41 8.31 -5.46 13.00
N GLU A 42 8.92 -4.68 13.90
CA GLU A 42 10.15 -3.92 13.61
C GLU A 42 11.33 -4.81 13.19
N ALA A 43 11.29 -6.11 13.53
CA ALA A 43 12.26 -7.09 13.09
C ALA A 43 12.01 -7.63 11.67
N GLU A 44 10.83 -7.39 11.08
CA GLU A 44 10.51 -7.78 9.71
C GLU A 44 11.00 -6.74 8.71
N GLU A 45 11.64 -7.23 7.63
CA GLU A 45 12.14 -6.38 6.56
C GLU A 45 10.98 -5.68 5.84
N MET A 46 11.18 -4.41 5.51
CA MET A 46 10.25 -3.63 4.73
C MET A 46 10.20 -4.16 3.29
N ILE A 47 9.10 -3.93 2.59
CA ILE A 47 8.96 -4.35 1.20
C ILE A 47 9.75 -3.38 0.33
N ASP A 48 10.71 -3.89 -0.43
CA ASP A 48 11.46 -3.09 -1.40
C ASP A 48 10.53 -2.39 -2.40
N GLY A 49 10.85 -1.15 -2.77
CA GLY A 49 10.02 -0.31 -3.64
C GLY A 49 9.59 -1.01 -4.93
N GLU A 50 10.51 -1.73 -5.57
CA GLU A 50 10.23 -2.47 -6.80
C GLU A 50 9.29 -3.66 -6.61
N GLU A 51 9.17 -4.17 -5.38
CA GLU A 51 8.34 -5.32 -5.02
C GLU A 51 6.95 -4.93 -4.52
N ILE A 52 6.73 -3.69 -4.05
CA ILE A 52 5.45 -3.22 -3.47
C ILE A 52 4.25 -3.60 -4.33
N ALA A 53 4.30 -3.29 -5.63
CA ALA A 53 3.18 -3.57 -6.53
C ALA A 53 2.99 -5.07 -6.78
N PHE A 54 4.08 -5.83 -6.84
CA PHE A 54 4.02 -7.29 -7.04
C PHE A 54 3.46 -8.00 -5.81
N TYR A 55 3.94 -7.63 -4.62
CA TYR A 55 3.44 -8.10 -3.33
C TYR A 55 1.94 -7.85 -3.19
N ALA A 56 1.50 -6.61 -3.43
CA ALA A 56 0.09 -6.22 -3.36
C ALA A 56 -0.77 -6.96 -4.40
N GLU A 57 -0.29 -7.16 -5.63
CA GLU A 57 -1.02 -7.88 -6.67
C GLU A 57 -1.30 -9.34 -6.26
N GLY A 58 -0.33 -9.99 -5.61
CA GLY A 58 -0.49 -11.35 -5.08
C GLY A 58 -1.65 -11.46 -4.08
N LEU A 59 -1.69 -10.56 -3.09
CA LEU A 59 -2.76 -10.55 -2.07
C LEU A 59 -4.13 -10.23 -2.67
N LEU A 60 -4.21 -9.28 -3.59
CA LEU A 60 -5.45 -9.00 -4.31
C LEU A 60 -5.92 -10.20 -5.13
N ALA A 61 -5.01 -10.95 -5.75
CA ALA A 61 -5.35 -12.17 -6.50
C ALA A 61 -5.86 -13.30 -5.59
N GLU A 62 -5.46 -13.32 -4.32
CA GLU A 62 -5.97 -14.22 -3.28
C GLU A 62 -7.30 -13.75 -2.67
N GLY A 63 -7.78 -12.56 -3.04
CA GLY A 63 -9.07 -12.01 -2.60
C GLY A 63 -9.01 -11.08 -1.40
N PHE A 64 -7.81 -10.75 -0.91
CA PHE A 64 -7.66 -9.75 0.15
C PHE A 64 -8.11 -8.37 -0.31
N GLY A 65 -8.58 -7.57 0.64
CA GLY A 65 -8.78 -6.14 0.43
C GLY A 65 -7.49 -5.38 0.73
N LEU A 66 -7.31 -4.24 0.05
CA LEU A 66 -6.15 -3.39 0.19
C LEU A 66 -6.54 -1.92 0.17
N HIS A 67 -6.01 -1.14 1.09
CA HIS A 67 -5.91 0.31 0.99
C HIS A 67 -4.44 0.67 1.07
N TRP A 68 -3.89 1.26 0.01
CA TRP A 68 -2.53 1.79 0.05
C TRP A 68 -2.53 3.30 0.22
N GLN A 69 -1.53 3.82 0.93
CA GLN A 69 -1.27 5.25 1.10
C GLN A 69 0.21 5.54 0.81
N VAL A 70 0.48 6.60 0.06
CA VAL A 70 1.83 7.14 -0.15
C VAL A 70 2.01 8.33 0.78
N LEU A 71 3.01 8.25 1.67
CA LEU A 71 3.28 9.26 2.68
C LEU A 71 4.51 10.09 2.34
N ALA A 72 4.44 11.36 2.71
CA ALA A 72 5.56 12.27 2.82
C ALA A 72 5.54 12.92 4.19
N GLU A 73 6.69 13.36 4.68
CA GLU A 73 6.74 14.24 5.86
C GLU A 73 6.10 15.59 5.53
N THR A 74 5.35 16.16 6.46
CA THR A 74 4.70 17.48 6.28
C THR A 74 5.71 18.61 6.03
N GLU A 75 6.95 18.48 6.52
CA GLU A 75 8.05 19.41 6.25
C GLU A 75 8.63 19.26 4.83
N ALA A 76 8.44 18.11 4.19
CA ALA A 76 8.91 17.78 2.84
C ALA A 76 7.79 17.16 1.96
N PRO A 77 6.68 17.87 1.71
CA PRO A 77 5.43 17.31 1.17
C PRO A 77 5.48 16.91 -0.31
N LYS A 78 6.67 16.94 -0.92
CA LYS A 78 6.90 16.52 -2.31
C LYS A 78 7.81 15.30 -2.41
N ASP A 79 8.35 14.84 -1.29
CA ASP A 79 9.26 13.71 -1.23
C ASP A 79 8.55 12.54 -0.56
N PRO A 80 8.07 11.55 -1.34
CA PRO A 80 7.45 10.36 -0.78
C PRO A 80 8.51 9.52 -0.06
N VAL A 81 8.23 9.12 1.18
CA VAL A 81 9.18 8.40 2.02
C VAL A 81 8.72 7.00 2.43
N LEU A 82 7.41 6.73 2.35
CA LEU A 82 6.86 5.44 2.77
C LEU A 82 5.55 5.12 2.04
N VAL A 83 5.33 3.85 1.72
CA VAL A 83 4.02 3.33 1.30
C VAL A 83 3.44 2.44 2.40
N LEU A 84 2.26 2.78 2.91
CA LEU A 84 1.52 1.90 3.81
C LEU A 84 0.56 1.01 3.02
N LEU A 85 0.53 -0.28 3.33
CA LEU A 85 -0.36 -1.28 2.74
C LEU A 85 -1.29 -1.85 3.83
N PHE A 86 -2.48 -1.27 3.97
CA PHE A 86 -3.50 -1.76 4.88
C PHE A 86 -4.26 -2.92 4.25
N LEU A 87 -4.13 -4.12 4.83
CA LEU A 87 -4.57 -5.39 4.26
C LEU A 87 -5.60 -6.07 5.16
N TRP A 88 -6.64 -6.66 4.57
CA TRP A 88 -7.65 -7.40 5.33
C TRP A 88 -8.24 -8.57 4.54
N GLN A 89 -8.70 -9.59 5.27
CA GLN A 89 -9.32 -10.79 4.67
C GLN A 89 -10.73 -10.53 4.14
N PRO A 90 -11.23 -11.35 3.20
CA PRO A 90 -12.63 -11.39 2.80
C PRO A 90 -13.61 -11.41 3.99
N GLY A 91 -14.67 -10.62 3.88
CA GLY A 91 -15.70 -10.50 4.93
C GLY A 91 -15.40 -9.43 5.99
N ALA A 92 -14.15 -8.97 6.12
CA ALA A 92 -13.84 -7.76 6.87
C ALA A 92 -14.04 -6.51 6.00
N ASN A 93 -14.48 -5.41 6.60
CA ASN A 93 -14.48 -4.09 5.96
C ASN A 93 -14.07 -3.02 6.98
N PRO A 94 -12.79 -3.03 7.39
CA PRO A 94 -12.31 -2.11 8.41
C PRO A 94 -12.29 -0.67 7.89
N GLU A 95 -12.55 0.26 8.80
CA GLU A 95 -12.24 1.67 8.59
C GLU A 95 -10.72 1.82 8.57
N VAL A 96 -10.19 2.52 7.58
CA VAL A 96 -8.74 2.73 7.46
C VAL A 96 -8.36 3.98 8.25
N LEU A 97 -7.22 3.89 8.91
CA LEU A 97 -6.65 4.96 9.71
C LEU A 97 -6.28 6.17 8.83
N LEU A 98 -6.48 7.36 9.41
CA LEU A 98 -5.93 8.59 8.86
C LEU A 98 -4.43 8.63 9.17
N ALA A 99 -3.65 9.22 8.26
CA ALA A 99 -2.26 9.54 8.56
C ALA A 99 -2.17 10.49 9.77
N GLY A 100 -1.16 10.29 10.62
CA GLY A 100 -0.91 11.15 11.78
C GLY A 100 -0.56 12.60 11.39
N GLU A 101 -0.55 13.51 12.36
CA GLU A 101 -0.40 14.97 12.12
C GLU A 101 0.91 15.36 11.42
N ASP A 102 1.97 14.56 11.58
CA ASP A 102 3.29 14.79 10.97
C ASP A 102 3.40 14.30 9.52
N TRP A 103 2.39 13.56 9.04
CA TRP A 103 2.37 12.90 7.74
C TRP A 103 1.39 13.55 6.77
N GLN A 104 1.81 13.65 5.52
CA GLN A 104 0.94 14.02 4.41
C GLN A 104 0.70 12.84 3.48
N VAL A 105 -0.57 12.50 3.26
CA VAL A 105 -0.97 11.54 2.22
C VAL A 105 -0.88 12.23 0.86
N LEU A 106 0.02 11.74 0.01
CA LEU A 106 0.21 12.25 -1.36
C LEU A 106 -0.74 11.59 -2.35
N ALA A 107 -1.03 10.32 -2.15
CA ALA A 107 -1.96 9.53 -2.94
C ALA A 107 -2.45 8.35 -2.11
N GLU A 108 -3.69 7.93 -2.36
CA GLU A 108 -4.26 6.73 -1.76
C GLU A 108 -5.27 6.10 -2.72
N ALA A 109 -5.48 4.79 -2.60
CA ALA A 109 -6.61 4.13 -3.23
C ALA A 109 -6.99 2.84 -2.50
N ARG A 110 -8.28 2.51 -2.56
CA ARG A 110 -8.86 1.32 -1.92
C ARG A 110 -9.40 0.33 -2.95
N PHE A 111 -9.09 -0.94 -2.77
CA PHE A 111 -9.67 -2.08 -3.47
C PHE A 111 -10.36 -2.99 -2.46
N PRO A 112 -11.65 -3.32 -2.64
CA PRO A 112 -12.38 -4.16 -1.68
C PRO A 112 -11.89 -5.62 -1.74
N ALA A 113 -12.05 -6.34 -0.64
CA ALA A 113 -11.86 -7.79 -0.61
C ALA A 113 -12.94 -8.49 -1.48
N ALA A 114 -12.58 -9.63 -2.07
CA ALA A 114 -13.42 -10.39 -3.01
C ALA A 114 -14.13 -11.60 -2.36
#